data_AF-A0A4V2AFU7-F1
#
_entry.id   AF-A0A4V2AFU7-F1
#
_cell.length_a   1.000
_cell.length_b   1.000
_cell.length_c   1.000
_cell.angle_alpha   90.00
_cell.angle_beta   90.00
_cell.angle_gamma   90.00
#
_symmetry.space_group_name_H-M   'P 1'
#
loop_
_entity.id
_entity.type
_entity.pdbx_description
1 polymer ?
#
loop_
_entity_poly.entity_id
_entity_poly.type
_entity_poly.pdbx_seq_one_letter_code
_entity_poly.pdbx_strand_id
1 'polypeptide(L)'
;MLYHLIQWLESNGTHIPGSGAFSGIATRVLLAVLLSLFITTVYGKTLIRFLQKKQVGESVRELGLAGENQKKGTPTMGGIIIILAILIPTLLFANLSKVYVRLMIFSTIWLGVIGFIDDYLKLRAKKLAQAQGAAYKKSDKDGLAGWFKVFGQVALGVTVGATLWFNGSVKT
;
A
#
# COMPACT_ATOMS: atom_id res chain seq x y z
N MET A 1 -16.94 4.79 -3.29
CA MET A 1 -17.84 3.97 -4.14
C MET A 1 -19.14 3.70 -3.43
N LEU A 2 -19.12 3.13 -2.21
CA LEU A 2 -20.33 2.95 -1.40
C LEU A 2 -20.98 4.28 -1.03
N TYR A 3 -20.18 5.30 -0.68
CA TYR A 3 -20.68 6.67 -0.47
C TYR A 3 -21.44 7.21 -1.69
N HIS A 4 -20.85 7.10 -2.89
CA HIS A 4 -21.47 7.57 -4.14
C HIS A 4 -22.71 6.75 -4.51
N LEU A 5 -22.72 5.45 -4.20
CA LEU A 5 -23.85 4.58 -4.42
C LEU A 5 -25.03 4.96 -3.51
N ILE A 6 -24.78 5.18 -2.21
CA ILE A 6 -25.81 5.63 -1.26
C ILE A 6 -26.37 6.99 -1.68
N GLN A 7 -25.51 7.93 -2.09
CA GLN A 7 -25.93 9.24 -2.56
C GLN A 7 -26.78 9.14 -3.85
N TRP A 8 -26.42 8.24 -4.77
CA TRP A 8 -27.20 7.98 -5.98
C TRP A 8 -28.56 7.34 -5.66
N LEU A 9 -28.62 6.38 -4.74
CA LEU A 9 -29.88 5.75 -4.29
C LEU A 9 -30.82 6.75 -3.61
N GLU A 10 -30.29 7.63 -2.75
CA GLU A 10 -31.07 8.72 -2.17
C GLU A 10 -31.59 9.69 -3.24
N SER A 11 -30.77 10.02 -4.25
CA SER A 11 -31.19 10.90 -5.35
C SER A 11 -32.28 10.29 -6.25
N ASN A 12 -32.42 8.96 -6.26
CA ASN A 12 -33.47 8.24 -6.99
C ASN A 12 -34.70 7.93 -6.12
N GLY A 13 -34.85 8.57 -4.95
CA GLY A 13 -36.04 8.47 -4.11
C GLY A 13 -36.11 7.24 -3.21
N THR A 14 -35.05 6.44 -3.12
CA THR A 14 -34.98 5.36 -2.12
C THR A 14 -34.40 5.89 -0.82
N HIS A 15 -35.27 6.18 0.15
CA HIS A 15 -34.85 6.53 1.51
C HIS A 15 -34.45 5.26 2.26
N ILE A 16 -33.15 4.98 2.32
CA ILE A 16 -32.61 3.90 3.14
C ILE A 16 -32.52 4.42 4.58
N PRO A 17 -33.24 3.85 5.56
CA PRO A 17 -33.13 4.27 6.96
C PRO A 17 -31.68 4.12 7.44
N GLY A 18 -31.11 5.20 7.99
CA GLY A 18 -29.71 5.26 8.45
C GLY A 18 -28.72 5.88 7.45
N SER A 19 -29.14 6.24 6.24
CA SER A 19 -28.29 6.91 5.24
C SER A 19 -27.70 8.24 5.72
N GLY A 20 -28.45 8.98 6.56
CA GLY A 20 -27.96 10.21 7.22
C GLY A 20 -26.75 9.96 8.13
N ALA A 21 -26.63 8.79 8.75
CA ALA A 21 -25.44 8.45 9.54
C ALA A 21 -24.20 8.26 8.65
N PHE A 22 -24.37 7.73 7.43
CA PHE A 22 -23.32 7.66 6.40
C PHE A 22 -23.01 9.02 5.76
N SER A 23 -23.83 10.05 5.99
CA SER A 23 -23.55 11.42 5.57
C SER A 23 -22.44 12.09 6.42
N GLY A 24 -22.33 11.73 7.70
CA GLY A 24 -21.36 12.31 8.62
C GLY A 24 -19.91 11.93 8.29
N ILE A 25 -19.02 12.93 8.25
CA ILE A 25 -17.58 12.70 8.04
C ILE A 25 -17.01 11.78 9.14
N ALA A 26 -17.36 12.02 10.41
CA ALA A 26 -16.89 11.23 11.54
C ALA A 26 -17.29 9.75 11.43
N THR A 27 -18.55 9.46 11.07
CA THR A 27 -19.03 8.09 10.87
C THR A 27 -18.28 7.38 9.76
N ARG A 28 -18.05 8.05 8.62
CA ARG A 28 -17.28 7.48 7.50
C ARG A 28 -15.85 7.14 7.91
N VAL A 29 -15.19 8.05 8.64
CA VAL A 29 -13.82 7.84 9.13
C VAL A 29 -13.79 6.64 10.10
N LEU A 30 -14.72 6.58 11.04
CA LEU A 30 -14.79 5.49 12.01
C LEU A 30 -15.03 4.13 11.33
N LEU A 31 -15.96 4.06 10.37
CA LEU A 31 -16.20 2.85 9.58
C LEU A 31 -14.98 2.46 8.73
N ALA A 32 -14.26 3.42 8.16
CA ALA A 32 -13.05 3.16 7.40
C ALA A 32 -11.92 2.60 8.27
N VAL A 33 -11.73 3.15 9.48
CA VAL A 33 -10.75 2.68 10.46
C VAL A 33 -11.09 1.27 10.93
N LEU A 34 -12.34 1.02 11.31
CA LEU A 34 -12.80 -0.30 11.75
C LEU A 34 -12.63 -1.34 10.64
N LEU A 35 -12.97 -0.99 9.39
CA LEU A 35 -12.77 -1.89 8.26
C LEU A 35 -11.28 -2.15 7.99
N SER A 36 -10.43 -1.12 8.06
CA SER A 36 -8.96 -1.26 7.93
C SER A 36 -8.40 -2.22 8.98
N LEU A 37 -8.82 -2.05 10.23
CA LEU A 37 -8.42 -2.92 11.33
C LEU A 37 -8.93 -4.35 11.14
N PHE A 38 -10.19 -4.51 10.74
CA PHE A 38 -10.77 -5.81 10.44
C PHE A 38 -10.01 -6.53 9.33
N ILE A 39 -9.69 -5.85 8.22
CA ILE A 39 -8.90 -6.40 7.12
C ILE A 39 -7.52 -6.85 7.63
N THR A 40 -6.84 -6.00 8.39
CA THR A 40 -5.49 -6.28 8.88
C THR A 40 -5.48 -7.45 9.87
N THR A 41 -6.42 -7.51 10.80
CA THR A 41 -6.47 -8.56 11.83
C THR A 41 -6.93 -9.91 11.26
N VAL A 42 -7.99 -9.92 10.43
CA VAL A 42 -8.56 -11.17 9.91
C VAL A 42 -7.75 -11.72 8.73
N TYR A 43 -7.43 -10.86 7.75
CA TYR A 43 -6.75 -11.28 6.54
C TYR A 43 -5.23 -11.19 6.64
N GLY A 44 -4.69 -10.43 7.61
CA GLY A 44 -3.25 -10.29 7.79
C GLY A 44 -2.54 -11.62 7.96
N LYS A 45 -3.03 -12.52 8.83
CA LYS A 45 -2.41 -13.85 9.03
C LYS A 45 -2.44 -14.73 7.77
N THR A 46 -3.51 -14.64 6.98
CA THR A 46 -3.64 -15.41 5.72
C THR A 46 -2.72 -14.85 4.64
N LEU A 47 -2.64 -13.54 4.53
CA LEU A 47 -1.78 -12.86 3.57
C LEU A 47 -0.29 -13.01 3.94
N ILE A 48 0.05 -12.94 5.23
CA ILE A 48 1.39 -13.27 5.74
C ILE A 48 1.76 -14.70 5.37
N ARG A 49 0.89 -15.69 5.61
CA ARG A 49 1.15 -17.09 5.22
C ARG A 49 1.28 -17.27 3.72
N PHE A 50 0.53 -16.52 2.92
CA PHE A 50 0.65 -16.53 1.46
C PHE A 50 1.99 -15.96 0.99
N LEU A 51 2.41 -14.81 1.55
CA LEU A 51 3.70 -14.19 1.26
C LEU A 51 4.86 -15.08 1.73
N GLN A 52 4.74 -15.66 2.92
CA GLN A 52 5.68 -16.68 3.42
C GLN A 52 5.74 -17.84 2.44
N LYS A 53 4.63 -18.42 1.96
CA LYS A 53 4.66 -19.51 0.97
C LYS A 53 5.36 -19.13 -0.33
N LYS A 54 5.18 -17.91 -0.83
CA LYS A 54 5.91 -17.40 -2.00
C LYS A 54 7.41 -17.19 -1.73
N GLN A 55 7.78 -16.91 -0.47
CA GLN A 55 9.16 -16.80 -0.02
C GLN A 55 9.77 -18.13 0.43
N VAL A 56 8.97 -19.15 0.76
CA VAL A 56 9.41 -20.48 1.25
C VAL A 56 10.03 -21.35 0.15
N GLY A 57 9.97 -20.93 -1.12
CA GLY A 57 10.88 -21.45 -2.15
C GLY A 57 12.36 -21.09 -1.89
N GLU A 58 12.63 -20.22 -0.92
CA GLU A 58 13.96 -19.86 -0.42
C GLU A 58 14.29 -20.74 0.78
N SER A 59 15.04 -21.81 0.54
CA SER A 59 15.72 -22.54 1.59
C SER A 59 16.63 -21.56 2.35
N VAL A 60 16.22 -21.19 3.56
CA VAL A 60 17.11 -20.63 4.57
C VAL A 60 18.04 -21.77 4.99
N ARG A 61 19.09 -22.03 4.20
CA ARG A 61 20.26 -22.73 4.74
C ARG A 61 20.92 -21.73 5.69
N GLU A 62 20.96 -22.09 6.97
CA GLU A 62 21.45 -21.22 8.03
C GLU A 62 22.82 -20.63 7.68
N LEU A 63 22.90 -19.32 7.47
CA LEU A 63 24.15 -18.62 7.16
C LEU A 63 25.04 -18.43 8.41
N GLY A 64 24.65 -18.98 9.57
CA GLY A 64 25.46 -18.94 10.80
C GLY A 64 25.76 -17.53 11.32
N LEU A 65 25.05 -16.50 10.86
CA LEU A 65 25.26 -15.11 11.25
C LEU A 65 24.39 -14.74 12.46
N ALA A 66 25.04 -14.19 13.50
CA ALA A 66 24.39 -13.72 14.72
C ALA A 66 23.37 -12.60 14.39
N GLY A 67 22.07 -12.94 14.40
CA GLY A 67 20.97 -12.02 14.12
C GLY A 67 19.99 -12.47 13.03
N GLU A 68 20.32 -13.49 12.21
CA GLU A 68 19.36 -14.03 11.23
C GLU A 68 18.15 -14.71 11.88
N ASN A 69 18.33 -15.31 13.06
CA ASN A 69 17.24 -15.99 13.78
C ASN A 69 16.12 -15.05 14.23
N GLN A 70 16.37 -13.74 14.40
CA GLN A 70 15.32 -12.77 14.77
C GLN A 70 14.48 -12.31 13.57
N LYS A 71 14.97 -12.47 12.34
CA LYS A 71 14.24 -12.13 11.10
C LYS A 71 13.65 -13.38 10.40
N LYS A 72 13.84 -14.57 10.98
CA LYS A 72 13.23 -15.81 10.49
C LYS A 72 11.71 -15.72 10.63
N GLY A 73 11.02 -15.70 9.48
CA GLY A 73 9.58 -15.83 9.40
C GLY A 73 8.80 -14.52 9.19
N THR A 74 9.41 -13.33 9.24
CA THR A 74 8.72 -12.09 8.90
C THR A 74 8.85 -11.78 7.41
N PRO A 75 7.74 -11.79 6.64
CA PRO A 75 7.83 -11.61 5.19
C PRO A 75 8.25 -10.19 4.83
N THR A 76 9.23 -10.09 3.94
CA THR A 76 9.86 -8.84 3.48
C THR A 76 8.97 -7.97 2.58
N MET A 77 7.69 -8.32 2.39
CA MET A 77 6.73 -7.60 1.53
C MET A 77 5.41 -7.26 2.25
N GLY A 78 5.42 -7.14 3.59
CA GLY A 78 4.23 -6.82 4.38
C GLY A 78 3.56 -5.48 4.04
N GLY A 79 4.26 -4.57 3.36
CA GLY A 79 3.71 -3.28 2.92
C GLY A 79 2.48 -3.39 2.01
N ILE A 80 2.36 -4.50 1.26
CA ILE A 80 1.17 -4.77 0.42
C ILE A 80 -0.09 -4.89 1.28
N ILE A 81 0.03 -5.50 2.46
CA ILE A 81 -1.09 -5.65 3.41
C ILE A 81 -1.60 -4.28 3.84
N ILE A 82 -0.67 -3.38 4.18
CA ILE A 82 -0.97 -2.03 4.62
C ILE A 82 -1.60 -1.22 3.49
N ILE A 83 -1.04 -1.30 2.27
CA ILE A 83 -1.60 -0.60 1.09
C ILE A 83 -3.04 -1.06 0.83
N LEU A 84 -3.32 -2.36 0.88
CA LEU A 84 -4.68 -2.88 0.71
C LEU A 84 -5.61 -2.44 1.85
N ALA A 85 -5.14 -2.48 3.09
CA ALA A 85 -5.89 -2.04 4.28
C ALA A 85 -6.21 -0.54 4.25
N ILE A 86 -5.40 0.28 3.56
CA ILE A 86 -5.69 1.71 3.34
C ILE A 86 -6.62 1.90 2.14
N LEU A 87 -6.31 1.27 0.99
CA LEU A 87 -7.02 1.52 -0.26
C LEU A 87 -8.46 1.03 -0.24
N ILE A 88 -8.73 -0.16 0.31
CA ILE A 88 -10.08 -0.74 0.31
C ILE A 88 -11.06 0.14 1.09
N PRO A 89 -10.81 0.51 2.36
CA PRO A 89 -11.72 1.37 3.12
C PRO A 89 -11.81 2.78 2.53
N THR A 90 -10.69 3.32 2.02
CA THR A 90 -10.68 4.64 1.36
C THR A 90 -11.58 4.64 0.12
N LEU A 91 -11.49 3.62 -0.73
CA LEU A 91 -12.33 3.51 -1.93
C LEU A 91 -13.81 3.32 -1.59
N LEU A 92 -14.13 2.63 -0.50
CA LEU A 92 -15.50 2.39 -0.06
C LEU A 92 -16.14 3.67 0.52
N PHE A 93 -15.49 4.28 1.50
CA PHE A 93 -16.07 5.34 2.34
C PHE A 93 -15.64 6.77 1.99
N ALA A 94 -14.51 6.98 1.31
CA ALA A 94 -14.06 8.33 0.99
C ALA A 94 -14.82 8.94 -0.19
N ASN A 95 -14.92 10.26 -0.17
CA ASN A 95 -15.52 11.03 -1.25
C ASN A 95 -14.49 11.25 -2.38
N LEU A 96 -14.61 10.45 -3.45
CA LEU A 96 -13.71 10.51 -4.62
C LEU A 96 -13.87 11.79 -5.46
N SER A 97 -14.90 12.62 -5.22
CA SER A 97 -15.06 13.91 -5.89
C SER A 97 -14.04 14.94 -5.40
N LYS A 98 -13.49 14.76 -4.20
CA LYS A 98 -12.44 15.63 -3.65
C LYS A 98 -11.09 15.31 -4.29
N VAL A 99 -10.42 16.36 -4.78
CA VAL A 99 -9.10 16.29 -5.42
C VAL A 99 -8.07 15.67 -4.48
N TYR A 100 -8.09 16.05 -3.19
CA TYR A 100 -7.19 15.51 -2.17
C TYR A 100 -7.26 13.99 -2.03
N VAL A 101 -8.47 13.41 -2.05
CA VAL A 101 -8.65 11.95 -1.93
C VAL A 101 -8.05 11.23 -3.14
N ARG A 102 -8.27 11.75 -4.35
CA ARG A 102 -7.69 11.18 -5.57
C ARG A 102 -6.16 11.26 -5.56
N LEU A 103 -5.60 12.39 -5.11
CA LEU A 103 -4.15 12.56 -4.96
C LEU A 103 -3.55 11.62 -3.91
N MET A 104 -4.23 11.40 -2.78
CA MET A 104 -3.78 10.47 -1.74
C MET A 104 -3.78 9.02 -2.24
N ILE A 105 -4.83 8.60 -2.96
CA ILE A 105 -4.90 7.26 -3.57
C ILE A 105 -3.75 7.11 -4.59
N PHE A 106 -3.58 8.09 -5.48
CA PHE A 106 -2.50 8.10 -6.46
C PHE A 106 -1.13 7.99 -5.81
N SER A 107 -0.86 8.81 -4.79
CA SER A 107 0.43 8.83 -4.07
C SER A 107 0.71 7.51 -3.37
N THR A 108 -0.31 6.93 -2.73
CA THR A 108 -0.20 5.64 -2.02
C THR A 108 0.14 4.51 -3.00
N ILE A 109 -0.53 4.47 -4.16
CA ILE A 109 -0.25 3.47 -5.20
C ILE A 109 1.14 3.70 -5.80
N TRP A 110 1.49 4.95 -6.12
CA TRP A 110 2.78 5.30 -6.73
C TRP A 110 3.97 4.88 -5.86
N LEU A 111 3.97 5.30 -4.59
CA LEU A 111 5.03 4.92 -3.64
C LEU A 111 5.00 3.43 -3.32
N GLY A 112 3.80 2.84 -3.25
CA GLY A 112 3.64 1.40 -3.07
C GLY A 112 4.27 0.58 -4.19
N VAL A 113 4.09 1.00 -5.45
CA VAL A 113 4.70 0.36 -6.62
C VAL A 113 6.22 0.52 -6.62
N ILE A 114 6.73 1.72 -6.35
CA ILE A 114 8.19 1.94 -6.26
C ILE A 114 8.81 1.06 -5.18
N GLY A 115 8.20 1.00 -3.99
CA GLY A 115 8.65 0.15 -2.89
C GLY A 115 8.59 -1.34 -3.25
N PHE A 116 7.50 -1.78 -3.88
CA PHE A 116 7.34 -3.17 -4.32
C PHE A 116 8.39 -3.59 -5.36
N ILE A 117 8.67 -2.73 -6.35
CA ILE A 117 9.70 -3.00 -7.36
C ILE A 117 11.08 -3.10 -6.69
N ASP A 118 11.41 -2.21 -5.76
CA ASP A 118 12.69 -2.26 -5.05
C ASP A 118 12.85 -3.55 -4.23
N ASP A 119 11.83 -3.94 -3.46
CA ASP A 119 11.87 -5.17 -2.67
C ASP A 119 11.91 -6.43 -3.57
N TYR A 120 11.22 -6.40 -4.72
CA TYR A 120 11.28 -7.49 -5.70
C TYR A 120 12.67 -7.63 -6.35
N LEU A 121 13.29 -6.51 -6.74
CA LEU A 121 14.63 -6.51 -7.33
C LEU A 121 15.69 -7.00 -6.33
N LYS A 122 15.62 -6.54 -5.07
CA LYS A 122 16.49 -7.03 -3.98
C LYS A 122 16.34 -8.52 -3.74
N LEU A 123 15.11 -9.03 -3.74
CA LEU A 123 14.84 -10.46 -3.59
C LEU A 123 15.48 -11.26 -4.74
N ARG A 124 15.32 -10.79 -5.98
CA ARG A 124 15.89 -11.43 -7.17
C ARG A 124 17.42 -11.42 -7.16
N ALA A 125 18.04 -10.31 -6.75
CA ALA A 125 19.49 -10.20 -6.64
C ALA A 125 20.04 -11.17 -5.58
N LYS A 126 19.38 -11.27 -4.41
CA LYS A 126 19.73 -12.24 -3.37
C LYS A 126 19.64 -13.69 -3.89
N LYS A 127 18.60 -14.02 -4.67
CA LYS A 127 18.43 -15.33 -5.31
C LYS A 127 19.56 -15.67 -6.29
N LEU A 128 20.00 -14.71 -7.09
CA LEU A 128 21.10 -14.90 -8.05
C LEU A 128 22.44 -15.13 -7.34
N ALA A 129 22.74 -14.35 -6.30
CA ALA A 129 23.95 -14.53 -5.50
C ALA A 129 23.98 -15.90 -4.78
N GLN A 130 22.84 -16.34 -4.25
CA GLN A 130 22.71 -17.64 -3.59
C GLN A 130 22.88 -18.81 -4.58
N ALA A 131 22.37 -18.69 -5.81
CA ALA A 131 22.53 -19.71 -6.85
C ALA A 131 24.00 -19.90 -7.30
N GLN A 132 24.84 -18.89 -7.11
CA GLN A 132 26.27 -18.92 -7.48
C GLN A 132 27.17 -19.37 -6.32
N GLY A 133 26.62 -19.71 -5.14
CA GLY A 133 27.40 -20.18 -3.99
C GLY A 133 28.29 -19.12 -3.33
N ALA A 134 28.14 -17.85 -3.71
CA ALA A 134 28.89 -16.74 -3.14
C ALA A 134 28.18 -16.16 -1.89
N ALA A 135 28.96 -15.73 -0.89
CA ALA A 135 28.41 -14.98 0.23
C ALA A 135 27.79 -13.67 -0.29
N TYR A 136 26.50 -13.47 -0.04
CA TYR A 136 25.75 -12.29 -0.49
C TYR A 136 26.46 -11.01 0.00
N LYS A 137 27.13 -10.32 -0.92
CA LYS A 137 27.79 -9.05 -0.66
C LYS A 137 26.86 -7.95 -1.18
N LYS A 138 26.14 -7.30 -0.27
CA LYS A 138 25.24 -6.18 -0.56
C LYS A 138 25.97 -5.14 -1.42
N SER A 139 25.70 -5.12 -2.72
CA SER A 139 26.25 -4.16 -3.66
C SER A 139 25.17 -3.11 -3.94
N ASP A 140 25.54 -1.85 -4.12
CA ASP A 140 24.62 -0.76 -4.50
C ASP A 140 23.88 -1.00 -5.83
N LYS A 141 24.21 -2.10 -6.53
CA LYS A 141 23.60 -2.58 -7.77
C LYS A 141 22.47 -3.60 -7.58
N ASP A 142 22.21 -4.07 -6.35
CA ASP A 142 21.27 -5.16 -6.07
C ASP A 142 19.83 -4.69 -5.81
N GLY A 143 19.57 -3.38 -5.78
CA GLY A 143 18.24 -2.79 -5.66
C GLY A 143 17.95 -1.81 -6.79
N LEU A 144 16.76 -1.19 -6.77
CA LEU A 144 16.49 -0.08 -7.68
C LEU A 144 17.52 1.02 -7.38
N ALA A 145 18.25 1.51 -8.39
CA ALA A 145 19.28 2.52 -8.21
C ALA A 145 18.74 3.64 -7.31
N GLY A 146 19.47 4.02 -6.25
CA GLY A 146 18.97 4.99 -5.27
C GLY A 146 18.43 6.27 -5.92
N TRP A 147 19.04 6.65 -7.05
CA TRP A 147 18.61 7.75 -7.91
C TRP A 147 17.22 7.57 -8.53
N PHE A 148 16.82 6.36 -8.92
CA PHE A 148 15.49 6.06 -9.45
C PHE A 148 14.40 6.20 -8.37
N LYS A 149 14.73 5.90 -7.11
CA LYS A 149 13.81 6.11 -5.98
C LYS A 149 13.59 7.59 -5.71
N VAL A 150 14.67 8.36 -5.67
CA VAL A 150 14.63 9.81 -5.50
C VAL A 150 13.88 10.45 -6.67
N PHE A 151 14.18 10.05 -7.90
CA PHE A 151 13.45 10.51 -9.09
C PHE A 151 11.94 10.21 -8.98
N GLY A 152 11.57 8.99 -8.58
CA GLY A 152 10.17 8.62 -8.38
C GLY A 152 9.46 9.44 -7.30
N GLN A 153 10.15 9.78 -6.20
CA GLN A 153 9.60 10.64 -5.15
C GLN A 153 9.48 12.10 -5.60
N VAL A 154 10.48 12.63 -6.31
CA VAL A 154 10.46 13.98 -6.86
C VAL A 154 9.36 14.12 -7.91
N ALA A 155 9.21 13.15 -8.81
CA ALA A 155 8.15 13.12 -9.81
C ALA A 155 6.76 13.13 -9.17
N LEU A 156 6.58 12.38 -8.07
CA LEU A 156 5.34 12.42 -7.29
C LEU A 156 5.09 13.81 -6.69
N GLY A 157 6.11 14.39 -6.06
CA GLY A 157 6.01 15.73 -5.47
C GLY A 157 5.64 16.80 -6.49
N VAL A 158 6.25 16.77 -7.67
CA VAL A 158 5.92 17.67 -8.79
C VAL A 158 4.48 17.44 -9.26
N THR A 159 4.05 16.18 -9.41
CA THR A 159 2.70 15.85 -9.87
C THR A 159 1.64 16.33 -8.87
N VAL A 160 1.87 16.10 -7.58
CA VAL A 160 0.98 16.57 -6.50
C VAL A 160 0.96 18.10 -6.46
N GLY A 161 2.13 18.75 -6.48
CA GLY A 161 2.27 20.20 -6.45
C GLY A 161 1.59 20.87 -7.66
N ALA A 162 1.81 20.36 -8.87
CA ALA A 162 1.15 20.85 -10.08
C ALA A 162 -0.37 20.66 -9.99
N THR A 163 -0.84 19.49 -9.56
CA THR A 163 -2.28 19.24 -9.44
C THR A 163 -2.93 20.19 -8.43
N LEU A 164 -2.29 20.49 -7.31
CA LEU A 164 -2.81 21.46 -6.34
C LEU A 164 -2.77 22.90 -6.88
N TRP A 165 -1.71 23.27 -7.59
CA TRP A 165 -1.54 24.63 -8.13
C TRP A 165 -2.52 24.97 -9.27
N PHE A 166 -2.78 24.02 -10.16
CA PHE A 166 -3.67 24.18 -11.30
C PHE A 166 -5.14 23.89 -10.99
N ASN A 167 -5.44 23.22 -9.87
CA ASN A 167 -6.82 22.93 -9.52
C ASN A 167 -7.45 24.11 -8.78
N GLY A 168 -8.32 24.86 -9.47
CA GLY A 168 -9.05 25.99 -8.92
C GLY A 168 -9.90 25.66 -7.67
N SER A 169 -10.21 24.39 -7.42
CA SER A 169 -10.94 23.95 -6.21
C SER A 169 -10.13 24.07 -4.91
N VAL A 170 -8.81 24.32 -5.01
CA VAL A 170 -7.90 24.49 -3.87
C VAL A 170 -7.55 25.97 -3.64
N LYS A 171 -7.80 26.84 -4.64
CA LYS A 171 -7.47 28.28 -4.61
C LYS A 171 -8.58 29.17 -4.01
N THR A 172 -9.52 28.58 -3.28
CA THR A 172 -10.58 29.26 -2.51
C THR A 172 -10.52 28.77 -1.08
#